data_AF-A0A6G3DLX2-F1
#
_entry.id   AF-A0A6G3DLX2-F1
#
_cell.length_a   1.000
_cell.length_b   1.000
_cell.length_c   1.000
_cell.angle_alpha   90.00
_cell.angle_beta   90.00
_cell.angle_gamma   90.00
#
_symmetry.space_group_name_H-M   'P 1'
#
loop_
_entity.id
_entity.type
_entity.pdbx_description
1 polymer ?
#
loop_
_entity_poly.entity_id
_entity_poly.type
_entity_poly.pdbx_seq_one_letter_code
_entity_poly.pdbx_strand_id
1 'polypeptide(L)'
;MSEDDPHVHVVAKMPSDDAAVRNAMASTFGLAGDLPGVVTAGCGLRVPYAAASTRPERVTCLPCREHARREHLRFADEVERLSAMPGSTIGPAQGRFASATHRDLARRFSEA
;
A
#
# COMPACT_ATOMS: atom_id res chain seq x y z
N MET A 1 -13.16 5.90 19.35
CA MET A 1 -13.20 6.67 18.09
C MET A 1 -12.05 7.64 18.19
N SER A 2 -11.06 7.55 17.29
CA SER A 2 -9.87 8.41 17.27
C SER A 2 -10.15 9.65 16.42
N GLU A 3 -11.27 10.34 16.68
CA GLU A 3 -11.73 11.46 15.86
C GLU A 3 -10.78 12.66 15.87
N ASP A 4 -9.87 12.73 16.86
CA ASP A 4 -8.84 13.77 16.99
C ASP A 4 -7.41 13.28 16.73
N ASP A 5 -7.21 12.12 16.09
CA ASP A 5 -5.85 11.70 15.69
C ASP A 5 -5.35 12.58 14.53
N PRO A 6 -4.36 13.48 14.73
CA PRO A 6 -3.90 14.38 13.68
C PRO A 6 -2.98 13.67 12.67
N HIS A 7 -2.67 12.39 12.88
CA HIS A 7 -1.73 11.68 12.05
C HIS A 7 -2.39 11.20 10.75
N VAL A 8 -1.58 11.17 9.70
CA VAL A 8 -1.91 10.49 8.46
C VAL A 8 -1.43 9.04 8.57
N HIS A 9 -2.33 8.11 8.31
CA HIS A 9 -2.13 6.68 8.47
C HIS A 9 -1.91 5.97 7.13
N VAL A 10 -1.58 4.68 7.22
CA VAL A 10 -1.55 3.75 6.08
C VAL A 10 -2.65 2.73 6.30
N VAL A 11 -3.42 2.37 5.27
CA VAL A 11 -4.41 1.28 5.35
C VAL A 11 -3.71 -0.05 5.60
N ALA A 12 -4.22 -0.87 6.52
CA ALA A 12 -3.55 -2.11 6.93
C ALA A 12 -3.30 -3.08 5.76
N LYS A 13 -4.26 -3.19 4.83
CA LYS A 13 -4.18 -4.06 3.64
C LYS A 13 -3.71 -3.28 2.40
N MET A 14 -2.43 -2.91 2.37
CA MET A 14 -1.77 -2.47 1.14
C MET A 14 -1.28 -3.68 0.31
N PRO A 15 -1.27 -3.61 -1.03
CA PRO A 15 -1.73 -2.53 -1.91
C PRO A 15 -3.24 -2.65 -2.24
N SER A 16 -3.91 -3.66 -1.69
CA SER A 16 -5.25 -4.14 -2.06
C SER A 16 -6.42 -3.15 -1.91
N ASP A 17 -6.20 -1.95 -1.38
CA ASP A 17 -7.18 -0.85 -1.41
C ASP A 17 -6.93 0.07 -2.64
N ASP A 18 -6.79 -0.58 -3.79
CA ASP A 18 -6.18 0.03 -4.97
C ASP A 18 -7.18 0.96 -5.68
N ALA A 19 -6.91 2.27 -5.60
CA ALA A 19 -7.62 3.28 -6.37
C ALA A 19 -7.58 2.96 -7.88
N ALA A 20 -6.52 2.30 -8.37
CA ALA A 20 -6.44 1.89 -9.77
C ALA A 20 -7.48 0.82 -10.13
N VAL A 21 -7.73 -0.16 -9.26
CA VAL A 21 -8.76 -1.19 -9.47
C VAL A 21 -10.16 -0.56 -9.48
N ARG A 22 -10.43 0.36 -8.54
CA ARG A 22 -11.71 1.10 -8.52
C ARG A 22 -11.87 1.98 -9.75
N ASN A 23 -10.82 2.69 -10.17
CA ASN A 23 -10.85 3.51 -11.37
C ASN A 23 -11.06 2.67 -12.63
N ALA A 24 -10.44 1.49 -12.72
CA ALA A 24 -10.66 0.56 -13.82
C ALA A 24 -12.11 0.08 -13.85
N MET A 25 -12.69 -0.34 -12.72
CA MET A 25 -14.10 -0.73 -12.64
C MET A 25 -15.05 0.41 -13.01
N ALA A 26 -14.79 1.63 -12.52
CA ALA A 26 -15.58 2.80 -12.86
C ALA A 26 -15.49 3.13 -14.35
N SER A 27 -14.31 3.06 -14.94
CA SER A 27 -14.08 3.41 -16.36
C SER A 27 -14.64 2.36 -17.32
N THR A 28 -14.61 1.08 -16.95
CA THR A 28 -15.08 -0.02 -17.80
C THR A 28 -16.59 -0.26 -17.65
N PHE A 29 -17.14 -0.14 -16.45
CA PHE A 29 -18.53 -0.54 -16.16
C PHE A 29 -19.44 0.61 -15.72
N GLY A 30 -18.91 1.83 -15.55
CA GLY A 30 -19.67 2.94 -14.98
C GLY A 30 -20.00 2.77 -13.49
N LEU A 31 -19.34 1.81 -12.81
CA LEU A 31 -19.58 1.50 -11.41
C LEU A 31 -18.57 2.24 -10.53
N ALA A 32 -18.98 3.39 -9.98
CA ALA A 32 -18.23 4.06 -8.93
C ALA A 32 -18.81 3.65 -7.57
N GLY A 33 -18.08 2.80 -6.82
CA GLY A 33 -18.43 2.51 -5.43
C GLY A 33 -18.02 3.67 -4.53
N ASP A 34 -18.85 3.99 -3.54
CA ASP A 34 -18.49 4.95 -2.49
C ASP A 34 -17.23 4.49 -1.75
N LEU A 35 -16.40 5.45 -1.35
CA LEU A 35 -15.25 5.18 -0.50
C LEU A 35 -15.73 4.72 0.89
N PRO A 36 -15.02 3.77 1.53
CA PRO A 36 -15.34 3.39 2.90
C PRO A 36 -15.20 4.60 3.82
N GLY A 37 -16.16 4.81 4.73
CA GLY A 37 -16.06 5.91 5.69
C GLY A 37 -14.88 5.76 6.66
N VAL A 38 -14.57 4.52 7.03
CA VAL A 38 -13.53 4.17 8.02
C VAL A 38 -12.78 2.90 7.61
N VAL A 39 -11.49 2.86 7.93
CA VAL A 39 -10.59 1.74 7.63
C VAL A 39 -9.73 1.38 8.84
N THR A 40 -9.26 0.14 8.87
CA THR A 40 -8.20 -0.26 9.82
C THR A 40 -6.85 0.17 9.27
N ALA A 41 -6.15 1.00 10.02
CA ALA A 41 -4.79 1.44 9.73
C ALA A 41 -3.76 0.36 10.08
N GLY A 42 -2.56 0.42 9.50
CA GLY A 42 -1.44 -0.47 9.80
C GLY A 42 -0.99 -0.41 11.27
N CYS A 43 -1.30 0.67 11.99
CA CYS A 43 -1.10 0.78 13.43
C CYS A 43 -2.19 0.07 14.27
N GLY A 44 -3.21 -0.51 13.64
CA GLY A 44 -4.33 -1.19 14.30
C GLY A 44 -5.52 -0.29 14.64
N LEU A 45 -5.38 1.04 14.52
CA LEU A 45 -6.48 1.97 14.77
C LEU A 45 -7.55 1.92 13.66
N ARG A 46 -8.79 2.22 14.04
CA ARG A 46 -9.86 2.53 13.08
C ARG A 46 -9.92 4.04 12.87
N VAL A 47 -9.67 4.47 11.64
CA VAL A 47 -9.55 5.89 11.26
C VAL A 47 -10.43 6.20 10.05
N PRO A 48 -10.85 7.46 9.84
CA PRO A 48 -11.50 7.86 8.60
C PRO A 48 -10.62 7.55 7.39
N TYR A 49 -11.20 7.08 6.29
CA TYR A 49 -10.42 6.79 5.06
C TYR A 49 -9.68 8.04 4.54
N ALA A 50 -10.28 9.22 4.73
CA ALA A 50 -9.66 10.50 4.38
C ALA A 50 -8.35 10.80 5.14
N ALA A 51 -8.14 10.17 6.31
CA ALA A 51 -6.91 10.29 7.10
C ALA A 51 -5.82 9.28 6.68
N ALA A 52 -6.05 8.47 5.64
CA ALA A 52 -5.08 7.49 5.16
C ALA A 52 -4.38 7.95 3.86
N SER A 53 -3.11 7.58 3.71
CA SER A 53 -2.33 7.80 2.48
C SER A 53 -1.37 6.65 2.21
N THR A 54 -1.18 6.35 0.92
CA THR A 54 -0.15 5.41 0.45
C THR A 54 1.17 6.11 0.12
N ARG A 55 1.21 7.44 0.21
CA ARG A 55 2.37 8.28 -0.13
C ARG A 55 3.29 8.46 1.08
N PRO A 56 4.55 7.97 1.06
CA PRO A 56 5.45 8.05 2.21
C PRO A 56 5.59 9.45 2.79
N GLU A 57 5.68 10.47 1.95
CA GLU A 57 5.84 11.87 2.33
C GLU A 57 4.63 12.47 3.06
N ARG A 58 3.47 11.81 3.02
CA ARG A 58 2.26 12.29 3.71
C ARG A 58 2.00 11.58 5.03
N VAL A 59 2.57 10.39 5.24
CA VAL A 59 2.28 9.55 6.41
C VAL A 59 3.07 10.03 7.61
N THR A 60 2.37 10.51 8.63
CA THR A 60 2.97 11.03 9.87
C THR A 60 2.88 10.05 11.04
N CYS A 61 2.03 9.02 10.96
CA CYS A 61 1.93 7.99 12.00
C CYS A 61 3.15 7.04 11.93
N LEU A 62 4.08 7.14 12.88
CA LEU A 62 5.31 6.33 12.91
C LEU A 62 5.06 4.81 12.88
N PRO A 63 4.12 4.23 13.65
CA PRO A 63 3.79 2.82 13.52
C PRO A 63 3.28 2.42 12.12
N CYS A 64 2.53 3.30 11.44
CA CYS A 64 2.10 3.06 10.07
C CYS A 64 3.26 3.13 9.07
N ARG A 65 4.26 4.01 9.30
CA ARG A 65 5.48 4.04 8.47
C ARG A 65 6.26 2.72 8.59
N GLU A 66 6.45 2.21 9.80
CA GLU A 66 7.11 0.92 10.01
C GLU A 66 6.31 -0.24 9.40
N HIS A 67 4.97 -0.24 9.57
CA HIS A 67 4.10 -1.22 8.91
C HIS A 67 4.29 -1.21 7.39
N ALA A 68 4.21 -0.03 6.76
CA ALA A 68 4.37 0.11 5.31
C ALA A 68 5.76 -0.30 4.83
N ARG A 69 6.82 0.03 5.59
CA ARG A 69 8.18 -0.42 5.31
C ARG A 69 8.27 -1.93 5.26
N ARG A 70 7.75 -2.62 6.29
CA ARG A 70 7.76 -4.09 6.36
C ARG A 70 6.96 -4.72 5.22
N GLU A 71 5.78 -4.20 4.92
CA GLU A 71 4.96 -4.72 3.82
C GLU A 71 5.65 -4.56 2.47
N HIS A 72 6.27 -3.41 2.20
CA HIS A 72 7.01 -3.23 0.96
C HIS A 72 8.24 -4.15 0.85
N LEU A 73 8.99 -4.37 1.93
CA LEU A 73 10.07 -5.37 1.92
C LEU A 73 9.52 -6.78 1.65
N ARG A 74 8.41 -7.15 2.29
CA ARG A 74 7.73 -8.43 2.07
C ARG A 74 7.33 -8.61 0.60
N PHE A 75 6.76 -7.58 -0.02
CA PHE A 75 6.39 -7.62 -1.45
C PHE A 75 7.61 -7.66 -2.38
N ALA A 76 8.69 -6.97 -2.04
CA ALA A 76 9.93 -7.02 -2.81
C ALA A 76 10.49 -8.44 -2.88
N ASP A 77 10.45 -9.16 -1.77
CA ASP A 77 10.92 -10.55 -1.71
C ASP A 77 9.92 -11.51 -2.37
N GLU A 78 8.62 -11.25 -2.23
CA GLU A 78 7.56 -12.06 -2.85
C GLU A 78 7.63 -12.00 -4.38
N VAL A 79 7.74 -10.81 -4.97
CA VAL A 79 7.80 -10.66 -6.43
C VAL A 79 9.11 -11.21 -7.01
N GLU A 80 10.21 -11.09 -6.28
CA GLU A 80 11.49 -11.69 -6.67
C GLU A 80 11.39 -13.22 -6.71
N ARG A 81 10.85 -13.84 -5.65
CA ARG A 81 10.59 -15.29 -5.61
C ARG A 81 9.67 -15.74 -6.74
N LEU A 82 8.53 -15.08 -6.93
CA LEU A 82 7.56 -15.43 -7.97
C LEU A 82 8.15 -15.31 -9.37
N SER A 83 9.00 -14.30 -9.62
CA SER A 83 9.64 -14.11 -10.93
C SER A 83 10.71 -15.13 -11.28
N ALA A 84 11.24 -15.85 -10.26
CA ALA A 84 12.22 -16.92 -10.44
C ALA A 84 11.57 -18.30 -10.65
N MET A 85 10.26 -18.43 -10.45
CA MET A 85 9.57 -19.71 -10.59
C MET A 85 9.44 -20.13 -12.07
N PRO A 86 9.74 -21.39 -12.42
CA PRO A 86 9.45 -21.92 -13.74
C PRO A 86 7.96 -21.77 -14.10
N GLY A 87 7.68 -21.25 -15.29
CA GLY A 87 6.30 -21.02 -15.75
C GLY A 87 5.62 -19.78 -15.16
N SER A 88 6.35 -18.94 -14.42
CA SER A 88 5.82 -17.67 -13.92
C SER A 88 5.40 -16.74 -15.07
N THR A 89 4.26 -16.09 -14.90
CA THR A 89 3.81 -15.01 -15.79
C THR A 89 4.57 -13.70 -15.56
N ILE A 90 5.27 -13.58 -14.41
CA ILE A 90 6.12 -12.43 -14.08
C ILE A 90 7.52 -12.74 -14.58
N GLY A 91 7.95 -12.05 -15.64
CA GLY A 91 9.30 -12.25 -16.17
C GLY A 91 10.39 -11.77 -15.19
N PRO A 92 11.63 -12.30 -15.26
CA PRO A 92 12.71 -11.91 -14.35
C PRO A 92 13.02 -10.41 -14.33
N ALA A 93 12.90 -9.73 -15.48
CA ALA A 93 13.10 -8.29 -15.57
C ALA A 93 11.98 -7.50 -14.86
N GLN A 94 10.72 -7.94 -15.00
CA GLN A 94 9.57 -7.36 -14.32
C GLN A 94 9.68 -7.58 -12.81
N GLY A 95 10.10 -8.77 -12.38
CA GLY A 95 10.33 -9.09 -10.97
C GLY A 95 11.39 -8.20 -10.34
N ARG A 96 12.55 -8.03 -11.00
CA ARG A 96 13.61 -7.12 -10.53
C ARG A 96 13.13 -5.67 -10.45
N PHE A 97 12.40 -5.20 -11.46
CA PHE A 97 11.87 -3.84 -11.46
C PHE A 97 10.90 -3.62 -10.31
N ALA A 98 9.89 -4.48 -10.16
CA ALA A 98 8.90 -4.39 -9.09
C ALA A 98 9.54 -4.51 -7.70
N SER A 99 10.50 -5.42 -7.53
CA SER A 99 11.25 -5.57 -6.28
C SER A 99 12.03 -4.30 -5.93
N ALA A 100 12.72 -3.70 -6.90
CA ALA A 100 13.43 -2.44 -6.72
C ALA A 100 12.49 -1.29 -6.35
N THR A 101 11.32 -1.19 -7.00
CA THR A 101 10.29 -0.19 -6.66
C THR A 101 9.81 -0.34 -5.22
N HIS A 102 9.55 -1.57 -4.78
CA HIS A 102 9.13 -1.81 -3.39
C HIS A 102 10.24 -1.49 -2.38
N ARG A 103 11.50 -1.83 -2.68
CA ARG A 103 12.65 -1.48 -1.82
C ARG A 103 12.82 0.05 -1.71
N ASP A 104 12.61 0.78 -2.80
CA ASP A 104 12.61 2.25 -2.80
C ASP A 104 11.53 2.84 -1.89
N LEU A 105 10.30 2.34 -1.99
CA LEU A 105 9.20 2.75 -1.12
C LEU A 105 9.49 2.44 0.35
N ALA A 106 10.01 1.25 0.65
CA ALA A 106 10.39 0.88 2.01
C ALA A 106 11.43 1.85 2.58
N ARG A 107 12.44 2.21 1.78
CA ARG A 107 13.45 3.21 2.18
C ARG A 107 12.82 4.56 2.50
N ARG A 108 11.94 5.06 1.61
CA ARG A 108 11.25 6.34 1.82
C ARG A 108 10.36 6.35 3.07
N PHE A 109 9.76 5.22 3.44
CA PHE A 109 9.02 5.10 4.70
C PHE A 109 9.92 5.16 5.94
N SER A 110 11.21 4.82 5.84
CA SER A 110 12.18 4.91 6.94
C SER A 110 12.88 6.28 7.12
N GLU A 111 12.80 7.18 6.13
CA GLU A 111 13.61 8.41 6.08
C GLU A 111 12.97 9.68 6.72
N ALA A 112 11.90 9.56 7.52
CA ALA A 112 11.23 10.72 8.14
C ALA A 112 11.06 10.60 9.65
#